data_AF-A0A950Q8T0-F1
#
_entry.id   AF-A0A950Q8T0-F1
#
_cell.length_a   1.000
_cell.length_b   1.000
_cell.length_c   1.000
_cell.angle_alpha   90.00
_cell.angle_beta   90.00
_cell.angle_gamma   90.00
#
_symmetry.space_group_name_H-M   'P 1'
#
loop_
_entity.id
_entity.type
_entity.pdbx_description
1 polymer ?
#
loop_
_entity_poly.entity_id
_entity_poly.type
_entity_poly.pdbx_seq_one_letter_code
_entity_poly.pdbx_strand_id
1 'polypeptide(L)'
;MMRQIPNTLTALRLLAAPVLAAFLLYGYQMYAFVVFAFAGFTDLADGFLAKKFDLTTQVGRYLDPAADKLLMLAAFLALAATHQAPLWLMIVVIGRDAAIVVAIFAARLLDLPLRIEPLPIGKLCTAVQVAYVALILLLMALRIEAPRSAEGAALITAAITVASWLAYGDLWLKAFAARYRTAA
;
A
#
# COMPACT_ATOMS: atom_id res chain seq x y z
N MET A 1 6.59 17.22 -24.27
CA MET A 1 6.23 15.79 -24.36
C MET A 1 6.74 14.95 -23.17
N MET A 2 7.97 15.16 -22.66
CA MET A 2 8.53 14.44 -21.49
C MET A 2 7.80 14.63 -20.13
N ARG A 3 6.87 15.59 -20.01
CA ARG A 3 6.09 15.83 -18.77
C ARG A 3 4.94 14.83 -18.53
N GLN A 4 4.59 14.00 -19.52
CA GLN A 4 3.45 13.08 -19.44
C GLN A 4 3.83 11.64 -19.11
N ILE A 5 5.12 11.30 -19.09
CA ILE A 5 5.61 9.94 -18.81
C ILE A 5 5.14 9.47 -17.42
N PRO A 6 5.31 10.25 -16.33
CA PRO A 6 4.87 9.81 -15.01
C PRO A 6 3.36 9.53 -14.99
N ASN A 7 2.57 10.46 -15.54
CA ASN A 7 1.11 10.39 -15.52
C ASN A 7 0.55 9.18 -16.32
N THR A 8 1.26 8.76 -17.36
CA THR A 8 0.88 7.59 -18.17
C THR A 8 1.14 6.29 -17.41
N LEU A 9 2.24 6.22 -16.66
CA LEU A 9 2.60 5.05 -15.87
C LEU A 9 1.74 4.92 -14.61
N THR A 10 1.37 6.04 -13.99
CA THR A 10 0.34 6.07 -12.93
C THR A 10 -1.01 5.57 -13.46
N ALA A 11 -1.43 6.03 -14.65
CA ALA A 11 -2.67 5.56 -15.27
C ALA A 11 -2.62 4.07 -15.61
N LEU A 12 -1.47 3.57 -16.06
CA LEU A 12 -1.26 2.14 -16.28
C LEU A 12 -1.39 1.34 -14.99
N ARG A 13 -0.85 1.82 -13.87
CA ARG A 13 -1.02 1.19 -12.54
C ARG A 13 -2.47 1.19 -12.08
N LEU A 14 -3.19 2.29 -12.32
CA LEU A 14 -4.61 2.37 -12.04
C LEU A 14 -5.42 1.32 -12.80
N LEU A 15 -5.05 1.06 -14.07
CA LEU A 15 -5.64 -0.02 -14.87
C LEU A 15 -5.12 -1.42 -14.47
N ALA A 16 -3.88 -1.52 -13.99
CA ALA A 16 -3.30 -2.77 -13.53
C ALA A 16 -4.05 -3.35 -12.32
N ALA A 17 -4.62 -2.51 -11.45
CA ALA A 17 -5.38 -2.96 -10.29
C ALA A 17 -6.60 -3.86 -10.63
N PRO A 18 -7.57 -3.43 -11.45
CA PRO A 18 -8.69 -4.29 -11.85
C PRO A 18 -8.25 -5.45 -12.75
N VAL A 19 -7.23 -5.28 -13.59
CA VAL A 19 -6.69 -6.36 -14.45
C VAL A 19 -6.07 -7.47 -13.60
N LEU A 20 -5.28 -7.10 -12.58
CA LEU A 20 -4.71 -8.04 -11.63
C LEU A 20 -5.80 -8.81 -10.89
N ALA A 21 -6.82 -8.12 -10.38
CA ALA A 21 -7.93 -8.75 -9.69
C ALA A 21 -8.67 -9.74 -10.61
N ALA A 22 -8.94 -9.33 -11.86
CA ALA A 22 -9.56 -10.22 -12.84
C ALA A 22 -8.71 -11.47 -13.10
N PHE A 23 -7.41 -11.33 -13.34
CA PHE A 23 -6.54 -12.50 -13.57
C PHE A 23 -6.50 -13.45 -12.39
N LEU A 24 -6.51 -12.96 -11.15
CA LEU A 24 -6.60 -13.82 -9.97
C LEU A 24 -7.93 -14.56 -9.89
N LEU A 25 -9.04 -13.85 -10.10
CA LEU A 25 -10.39 -14.42 -10.01
C LEU A 25 -10.66 -15.48 -11.10
N TYR A 26 -10.09 -15.30 -12.30
CA TYR A 26 -10.20 -16.27 -13.40
C TYR A 26 -9.12 -17.37 -13.38
N GLY A 27 -8.23 -17.39 -12.38
CA GLY A 27 -7.20 -18.43 -12.24
C GLY A 27 -5.96 -18.25 -13.12
N TYR A 28 -5.77 -17.09 -13.75
CA TYR A 28 -4.60 -16.72 -14.54
C TYR A 28 -3.44 -16.23 -13.67
N GLN A 29 -2.97 -17.09 -12.76
CA GLN A 29 -2.02 -16.76 -11.68
C GLN A 29 -0.69 -16.18 -12.20
N MET A 30 -0.12 -16.76 -13.26
CA MET A 30 1.12 -16.27 -13.87
C MET A 30 0.96 -14.84 -14.42
N TYR A 31 -0.18 -14.55 -15.07
CA TYR A 31 -0.45 -13.22 -15.61
C TYR A 31 -0.68 -12.20 -14.48
N ALA A 32 -1.35 -12.59 -13.40
CA ALA A 32 -1.51 -11.73 -12.22
C ALA A 32 -0.15 -11.36 -11.60
N PHE A 33 0.76 -12.34 -11.46
CA PHE A 33 2.13 -12.08 -10.98
C PHE A 33 2.89 -11.14 -11.90
N VAL A 34 2.85 -11.37 -13.22
CA VAL A 34 3.54 -10.51 -14.21
C VAL A 34 3.00 -9.08 -14.16
N VAL A 35 1.67 -8.89 -14.09
CA VAL A 35 1.07 -7.55 -13.97
C VAL A 35 1.51 -6.86 -12.69
N PHE A 36 1.48 -7.56 -11.55
CA PHE A 36 1.92 -7.00 -10.28
C PHE A 36 3.41 -6.61 -10.29
N ALA A 37 4.27 -7.51 -10.77
CA ALA A 37 5.70 -7.29 -10.84
C ALA A 37 6.05 -6.14 -11.79
N PHE A 38 5.41 -6.09 -12.96
CA PHE A 38 5.60 -5.01 -13.92
C PHE A 38 5.15 -3.66 -13.34
N ALA A 39 3.95 -3.61 -12.72
CA ALA A 39 3.44 -2.41 -12.07
C ALA A 39 4.37 -1.90 -10.96
N GLY A 40 4.85 -2.79 -10.09
CA GLY A 40 5.79 -2.44 -9.02
C GLY A 40 7.14 -1.97 -9.55
N PHE A 41 7.67 -2.61 -10.60
CA PHE A 41 8.92 -2.20 -11.22
C PHE A 41 8.81 -0.82 -11.90
N THR A 42 7.69 -0.54 -12.57
CA THR A 42 7.44 0.78 -13.18
C THR A 42 7.38 1.89 -12.15
N ASP A 43 6.77 1.67 -10.98
CA ASP A 43 6.74 2.67 -9.90
C ASP A 43 8.14 2.98 -9.36
N LEU A 44 8.95 1.95 -9.10
CA LEU A 44 10.31 2.14 -8.59
C LEU A 44 11.19 2.89 -9.60
N ALA A 45 11.06 2.55 -10.89
CA ALA A 45 11.77 3.23 -11.96
C ALA A 45 11.34 4.70 -12.05
N ASP A 46 10.04 4.98 -12.10
CA ASP A 46 9.51 6.34 -12.17
C ASP A 46 9.86 7.18 -10.95
N GLY A 47 9.75 6.61 -9.75
CA GLY A 47 10.11 7.28 -8.51
C GLY A 47 11.60 7.64 -8.47
N PHE A 48 12.47 6.81 -9.06
CA PHE A 48 13.89 7.10 -9.20
C PHE A 48 14.16 8.19 -10.25
N LEU A 49 13.57 8.07 -11.44
CA LEU A 49 13.71 9.06 -12.52
C LEU A 49 13.14 10.43 -12.12
N ALA A 50 11.96 10.48 -11.51
CA ALA A 50 11.33 11.73 -11.07
C ALA A 50 12.17 12.46 -10.01
N LYS A 51 12.80 11.73 -9.07
CA LYS A 51 13.72 12.31 -8.08
C LYS A 51 15.03 12.79 -8.71
N LYS A 52 15.55 12.06 -9.69
CA LYS A 52 16.83 12.38 -10.34
C LYS A 52 16.74 13.58 -11.29
N PHE A 53 15.59 13.77 -11.94
CA PHE A 53 15.39 14.81 -12.95
C PHE A 53 14.47 15.95 -12.49
N ASP A 54 14.01 15.96 -11.24
CA ASP A 54 13.07 16.94 -10.66
C ASP A 54 11.77 17.11 -11.49
N LEU A 55 11.36 16.04 -12.19
CA LEU A 55 10.21 16.03 -13.09
C LEU A 55 8.91 15.68 -12.34
N THR A 56 8.71 16.24 -11.14
CA THR A 56 7.47 16.00 -10.38
C THR A 56 6.35 16.94 -10.83
N THR A 57 5.23 16.38 -11.27
CA THR A 57 4.01 17.17 -11.54
C THR A 57 3.14 17.22 -10.29
N GLN A 58 2.40 18.31 -10.08
CA GLN A 58 1.48 18.42 -8.94
C GLN A 58 0.41 17.32 -8.94
N VAL A 59 -0.07 16.95 -10.12
CA VAL A 59 -1.10 15.91 -10.30
C VAL A 59 -0.54 14.51 -10.03
N GLY A 60 0.64 14.17 -10.57
CA GLY A 60 1.29 12.88 -10.33
C GLY A 60 1.60 12.65 -8.85
N ARG A 61 1.99 13.69 -8.10
CA ARG A 61 2.29 13.59 -6.66
C ARG A 61 1.13 13.04 -5.82
N TYR A 62 -0.12 13.29 -6.22
CA TYR A 62 -1.31 12.76 -5.54
C TYR A 62 -1.82 11.47 -6.18
N LEU A 63 -1.68 11.32 -7.50
CA LEU A 63 -2.13 10.12 -8.21
C LEU A 63 -1.25 8.90 -7.96
N ASP A 64 0.08 9.06 -7.83
CA ASP A 64 0.99 7.93 -7.62
C ASP A 64 0.66 7.15 -6.34
N PRO A 65 0.56 7.78 -5.16
CA PRO A 65 0.21 7.06 -3.93
C PRO A 65 -1.21 6.48 -3.95
N ALA A 66 -2.12 7.08 -4.72
CA ALA A 66 -3.48 6.58 -4.87
C ALA A 66 -3.53 5.33 -5.74
N ALA A 67 -2.82 5.32 -6.88
CA ALA A 67 -2.72 4.17 -7.77
C ALA A 67 -2.06 2.98 -7.06
N ASP A 68 -0.99 3.23 -6.30
CA ASP A 68 -0.31 2.17 -5.54
C ASP A 68 -1.21 1.55 -4.47
N LYS A 69 -1.94 2.40 -3.73
CA LYS A 69 -2.93 1.91 -2.76
C LYS A 69 -4.05 1.11 -3.41
N LEU A 70 -4.53 1.54 -4.58
CA LEU A 70 -5.57 0.81 -5.31
C LEU A 70 -5.07 -0.55 -5.81
N LEU A 71 -3.83 -0.63 -6.32
CA LEU A 71 -3.20 -1.88 -6.72
C LEU A 71 -3.09 -2.85 -5.53
N MET A 72 -2.60 -2.37 -4.38
CA MET A 72 -2.47 -3.17 -3.17
C MET A 72 -3.84 -3.61 -2.63
N LEU A 73 -4.83 -2.71 -2.62
CA LEU A 73 -6.20 -3.02 -2.22
C LEU A 73 -6.81 -4.11 -3.11
N ALA A 74 -6.70 -3.97 -4.43
CA ALA A 74 -7.20 -4.94 -5.39
C ALA A 74 -6.51 -6.30 -5.22
N ALA A 75 -5.19 -6.32 -4.99
CA ALA A 75 -4.45 -7.55 -4.74
C ALA A 75 -4.89 -8.25 -3.45
N PHE A 76 -4.97 -7.53 -2.33
CA PHE A 76 -5.43 -8.13 -1.06
C PHE A 76 -6.87 -8.62 -1.13
N LEU A 77 -7.78 -7.87 -1.76
CA LEU A 77 -9.16 -8.30 -1.97
C LEU A 77 -9.25 -9.57 -2.82
N ALA A 78 -8.53 -9.62 -3.93
CA ALA A 78 -8.54 -10.77 -4.83
C ALA A 78 -7.89 -12.01 -4.19
N LEU A 79 -6.79 -11.83 -3.45
CA LEU A 79 -6.15 -12.92 -2.71
C LEU A 79 -7.04 -13.46 -1.58
N ALA A 80 -7.76 -12.58 -0.88
CA ALA A 80 -8.72 -13.00 0.14
C ALA A 80 -9.94 -13.72 -0.48
N ALA A 81 -10.46 -13.20 -1.60
CA ALA A 81 -11.59 -13.80 -2.33
C ALA A 81 -11.25 -15.18 -2.91
N THR A 82 -9.98 -15.42 -3.25
CA THR A 82 -9.49 -16.71 -3.74
C THR A 82 -8.96 -17.62 -2.62
N HIS A 83 -9.13 -17.23 -1.35
CA HIS A 83 -8.65 -17.94 -0.15
C HIS A 83 -7.12 -18.14 -0.08
N GLN A 84 -6.35 -17.37 -0.85
CA GLN A 84 -4.88 -17.45 -0.91
C GLN A 84 -4.22 -16.57 0.15
N ALA A 85 -4.92 -15.54 0.62
CA ALA A 85 -4.54 -14.77 1.79
C ALA A 85 -5.62 -14.86 2.87
N PRO A 86 -5.26 -14.86 4.16
CA PRO A 86 -6.25 -14.88 5.23
C PRO A 86 -7.09 -13.59 5.22
N LEU A 87 -8.41 -13.73 5.32
CA LEU A 87 -9.32 -12.58 5.37
C LEU A 87 -8.99 -11.60 6.51
N TRP A 88 -8.56 -12.14 7.66
CA TRP A 88 -8.19 -11.33 8.81
C TRP A 88 -6.97 -10.43 8.51
N LEU A 89 -6.01 -10.88 7.69
CA LEU A 89 -4.84 -10.08 7.32
C LEU A 89 -5.26 -8.90 6.45
N MET A 90 -6.13 -9.16 5.46
CA MET A 90 -6.72 -8.12 4.62
C MET A 90 -7.40 -7.04 5.47
N ILE A 91 -8.21 -7.43 6.47
CA ILE A 91 -8.89 -6.49 7.36
C ILE A 91 -7.88 -5.64 8.15
N VAL A 92 -6.82 -6.24 8.69
CA VAL A 92 -5.78 -5.53 9.44
C VAL A 92 -5.06 -4.51 8.57
N VAL A 93 -4.69 -4.90 7.34
CA VAL A 93 -3.97 -4.04 6.38
C VAL A 93 -4.84 -2.89 5.89
N ILE A 94 -6.04 -3.18 5.38
CA ILE A 94 -6.95 -2.16 4.86
C ILE A 94 -7.40 -1.23 6.01
N GLY A 95 -7.72 -1.79 7.18
CA GLY A 95 -8.10 -1.02 8.35
C GLY A 95 -7.01 -0.02 8.76
N ARG A 96 -5.75 -0.44 8.73
CA ARG A 96 -4.59 0.44 8.99
C ARG A 96 -4.54 1.62 8.04
N ASP A 97 -4.67 1.35 6.76
CA ASP A 97 -4.57 2.38 5.73
C ASP A 97 -5.74 3.36 5.76
N ALA A 98 -6.95 2.86 6.02
CA ALA A 98 -8.13 3.68 6.25
C ALA A 98 -7.97 4.56 7.49
N ALA A 99 -7.49 4.00 8.60
CA ALA A 99 -7.28 4.72 9.85
C ALA A 99 -6.29 5.88 9.71
N ILE A 100 -5.19 5.70 8.96
CA ILE A 100 -4.24 6.79 8.69
C ILE A 100 -4.91 7.90 7.86
N VAL A 101 -5.70 7.55 6.84
CA VAL A 101 -6.41 8.55 6.02
C VAL A 101 -7.41 9.33 6.87
N VAL A 102 -8.21 8.64 7.69
CA VAL A 102 -9.17 9.25 8.60
C VAL A 102 -8.47 10.14 9.63
N ALA A 103 -7.37 9.67 10.22
CA ALA A 103 -6.59 10.43 11.20
C ALA A 103 -6.02 11.74 10.60
N ILE A 104 -5.50 11.67 9.37
CA ILE A 104 -5.01 12.86 8.65
C ILE A 104 -6.16 13.83 8.35
N PHE A 105 -7.30 13.31 7.88
CA PHE A 105 -8.45 14.14 7.57
C PHE A 105 -9.03 14.82 8.82
N ALA A 106 -9.22 14.05 9.90
CA ALA A 106 -9.66 14.56 11.19
C ALA A 106 -8.69 15.60 11.76
N ALA A 107 -7.38 15.37 11.64
CA ALA A 107 -6.38 16.33 12.10
C ALA A 107 -6.47 17.68 11.37
N ARG A 108 -6.77 17.67 10.06
CA ARG A 108 -6.98 18.90 9.30
C ARG A 108 -8.29 19.60 9.66
N LEU A 109 -9.38 18.87 9.87
CA LEU A 109 -10.65 19.45 10.31
C LEU A 109 -10.58 20.05 11.71
N LEU A 110 -9.69 19.52 12.54
CA LEU A 110 -9.51 19.91 13.93
C LEU A 110 -8.31 20.85 14.12
N ASP A 111 -7.70 21.37 13.06
CA ASP A 111 -6.49 22.23 13.13
C ASP A 111 -5.43 21.72 14.12
N LEU A 112 -5.27 20.39 14.20
CA LEU A 112 -4.32 19.78 15.12
C LEU A 112 -2.89 20.07 14.62
N PRO A 113 -1.93 20.36 15.52
CA PRO A 113 -0.53 20.56 15.16
C PRO A 113 0.17 19.24 14.84
N LEU A 114 -0.40 18.47 13.92
CA LEU A 114 0.10 17.18 13.45
C LEU A 114 1.05 17.44 12.28
N ARG A 115 2.36 17.30 12.54
CA ARG A 115 3.34 17.21 11.46
C ARG A 115 3.13 15.89 10.73
N ILE A 116 2.64 15.98 9.49
CA ILE A 116 2.44 14.82 8.61
C ILE A 116 3.80 14.39 8.05
N GLU A 117 4.65 13.85 8.91
CA GLU A 117 5.90 13.22 8.51
C GLU A 117 5.73 11.70 8.49
N PRO A 118 6.00 11.02 7.36
CA PRO A 118 5.85 9.57 7.29
C PRO A 118 6.82 8.87 8.23
N LEU A 119 6.31 8.10 9.20
CA LEU A 119 7.18 7.34 10.10
C LEU A 119 7.93 6.24 9.34
N PRO A 120 9.19 5.93 9.71
CA PRO A 120 9.94 4.82 9.14
C PRO A 120 9.21 3.47 9.24
N ILE A 121 8.50 3.23 10.35
CA ILE A 121 7.69 2.01 10.54
C ILE A 121 6.55 1.89 9.51
N GLY A 122 6.01 3.02 9.05
CA GLY A 122 4.99 3.03 8.00
C GLY A 122 5.55 2.66 6.62
N LYS A 123 6.79 3.06 6.33
CA LYS A 123 7.51 2.65 5.11
C LYS A 123 7.87 1.16 5.16
N LEU A 124 8.30 0.67 6.32
CA LEU A 124 8.58 -0.76 6.51
C LEU A 124 7.31 -1.60 6.35
N CYS A 125 6.20 -1.16 6.94
CA CYS A 125 4.90 -1.84 6.84
C CYS A 125 4.44 -2.00 5.38
N THR A 126 4.51 -0.92 4.60
CA THR A 126 4.16 -0.97 3.17
C THR A 126 5.10 -1.86 2.36
N ALA A 127 6.42 -1.81 2.61
CA ALA A 127 7.37 -2.70 1.96
C ALA A 127 7.11 -4.18 2.26
N VAL A 128 6.77 -4.52 3.50
CA VAL A 128 6.45 -5.89 3.90
C VAL A 128 5.14 -6.37 3.28
N GLN A 129 4.12 -5.50 3.19
CA GLN A 129 2.87 -5.83 2.50
C GLN A 129 3.08 -6.10 1.02
N VAL A 130 3.86 -5.25 0.32
CA VAL A 130 4.23 -5.47 -1.08
C VAL A 130 4.99 -6.79 -1.25
N ALA A 131 5.96 -7.07 -0.36
CA ALA A 131 6.72 -8.32 -0.39
C ALA A 131 5.83 -9.54 -0.14
N TYR A 132 4.86 -9.45 0.78
CA TYR A 132 3.89 -10.50 1.04
C TYR A 132 3.06 -10.81 -0.20
N VAL A 133 2.45 -9.79 -0.82
CA VAL A 133 1.66 -9.96 -2.04
C VAL A 133 2.52 -10.56 -3.17
N ALA A 134 3.72 -10.03 -3.38
CA ALA A 134 4.66 -10.55 -4.38
C ALA A 134 4.98 -12.03 -4.15
N LEU A 135 5.24 -12.42 -2.90
CA LEU A 135 5.55 -13.80 -2.52
C LEU A 135 4.37 -14.73 -2.80
N ILE A 136 3.16 -14.37 -2.35
CA ILE A 136 1.96 -15.20 -2.58
C ILE A 136 1.68 -15.35 -4.07
N LEU A 137 1.75 -14.26 -4.84
CA LEU A 137 1.57 -14.31 -6.29
C LEU A 137 2.62 -15.17 -6.98
N LEU A 138 3.88 -15.12 -6.54
CA LEU A 138 4.95 -15.94 -7.08
C LEU A 138 4.72 -17.43 -6.77
N LEU A 139 4.36 -17.77 -5.53
CA LEU A 139 4.07 -19.15 -5.13
C LEU A 139 2.90 -19.73 -5.95
N MET A 140 1.85 -18.92 -6.15
CA MET A 140 0.72 -19.27 -7.01
C MET A 140 1.16 -19.46 -8.47
N ALA A 141 1.96 -18.55 -9.02
CA ALA A 141 2.46 -18.63 -10.40
C ALA A 141 3.32 -19.87 -10.64
N LEU A 142 4.12 -20.27 -9.64
CA LEU A 142 4.95 -21.49 -9.68
C LEU A 142 4.19 -22.76 -9.30
N ARG A 143 2.90 -22.65 -8.93
CA ARG A 143 2.06 -23.76 -8.43
C ARG A 143 2.69 -24.49 -7.24
N ILE A 144 3.36 -23.75 -6.37
CA ILE A 144 3.98 -24.28 -5.15
C ILE A 144 2.98 -24.14 -4.01
N GLU A 145 2.48 -25.26 -3.49
CA GLU A 145 1.69 -25.30 -2.27
C GLU A 145 2.62 -25.14 -1.06
N ALA A 146 2.72 -23.92 -0.52
CA ALA A 146 3.56 -23.63 0.65
C ALA A 146 2.76 -22.98 1.80
N PRO A 147 1.77 -23.69 2.38
CA PRO A 147 0.86 -23.15 3.39
C PRO A 147 1.59 -22.56 4.61
N ARG A 148 2.63 -23.25 5.12
CA ARG A 148 3.40 -22.77 6.28
C ARG A 148 4.18 -21.48 6.01
N SER A 149 4.70 -21.30 4.80
CA SER A 149 5.44 -20.09 4.43
C SER A 149 4.50 -18.89 4.25
N ALA A 150 3.32 -19.13 3.67
CA ALA A 150 2.28 -18.12 3.49
C ALA A 150 1.69 -17.66 4.84
N GLU A 151 1.45 -18.60 5.76
CA GLU A 151 0.98 -18.29 7.12
C GLU A 151 2.02 -17.54 7.94
N GLY A 152 3.28 -17.99 7.93
CA GLY A 152 4.37 -17.29 8.62
C GLY A 152 4.56 -15.87 8.10
N ALA A 153 4.56 -15.69 6.77
CA ALA A 153 4.64 -14.37 6.15
C ALA A 153 3.42 -13.50 6.48
N ALA A 154 2.22 -14.08 6.58
CA ALA A 154 1.01 -13.37 6.99
C ALA A 154 1.12 -12.84 8.43
N LEU A 155 1.60 -13.68 9.37
CA LEU A 155 1.79 -13.28 10.77
C LEU A 155 2.83 -12.18 10.92
N ILE A 156 3.96 -12.26 10.19
CA ILE A 156 4.99 -11.21 10.19
C ILE A 156 4.41 -9.90 9.64
N THR A 157 3.69 -9.97 8.53
CA THR A 157 3.03 -8.81 7.91
C THR A 157 2.03 -8.17 8.87
N ALA A 158 1.25 -8.98 9.56
CA ALA A 158 0.30 -8.53 10.57
C ALA A 158 1.00 -7.85 11.75
N ALA A 159 2.03 -8.47 12.32
CA ALA A 159 2.77 -7.94 13.45
C ALA A 159 3.36 -6.55 13.14
N ILE A 160 3.96 -6.38 11.96
CA ILE A 160 4.52 -5.10 11.52
C ILE A 160 3.40 -4.08 11.25
N THR A 161 2.26 -4.52 10.72
CA THR A 161 1.10 -3.64 10.49
C THR A 161 0.49 -3.15 11.80
N VAL A 162 0.37 -4.02 12.80
CA VAL A 162 -0.09 -3.68 14.15
C VAL A 162 0.93 -2.75 14.85
N ALA A 163 2.23 -3.01 14.72
CA ALA A 163 3.26 -2.11 15.23
C ALA A 163 3.17 -0.72 14.59
N SER A 164 2.90 -0.66 13.28
CA SER A 164 2.63 0.61 12.59
C SER A 164 1.38 1.29 13.12
N TRP A 165 0.29 0.56 13.39
CA TRP A 165 -0.92 1.11 14.00
C TRP A 165 -0.63 1.80 15.33
N LEU A 166 0.08 1.13 16.23
CA LEU A 166 0.41 1.66 17.55
C LEU A 166 1.26 2.92 17.46
N ALA A 167 2.25 2.94 16.56
CA ALA A 167 3.12 4.10 16.36
C ALA A 167 2.36 5.34 15.84
N TYR A 168 1.45 5.16 14.88
CA TYR A 168 0.61 6.27 14.41
C TYR A 168 -0.44 6.69 15.44
N GLY A 169 -0.97 5.75 16.22
CA GLY A 169 -1.89 6.03 17.32
C GLY A 169 -1.26 6.90 18.41
N ASP A 170 -0.04 6.58 18.83
CA ASP A 170 0.72 7.38 19.82
C ASP A 170 1.00 8.81 19.30
N LEU A 171 1.37 8.96 18.02
CA LEU A 171 1.54 10.28 17.40
C LEU A 171 0.24 11.09 17.46
N TRP A 172 -0.90 10.45 17.16
CA TRP A 172 -2.20 11.11 17.14
C TRP A 172 -2.65 11.54 18.54
N LEU A 173 -2.46 10.67 19.54
CA LEU A 173 -2.75 10.99 20.95
C LEU A 173 -1.91 12.17 21.44
N LYS A 174 -0.62 12.21 21.12
CA LYS A 174 0.27 13.33 21.46
C LYS A 174 -0.18 14.64 20.83
N ALA A 175 -0.58 14.62 19.56
CA ALA A 175 -1.08 15.80 18.87
C ALA A 175 -2.40 16.31 19.45
N PHE A 176 -3.29 15.40 19.82
CA PHE A 176 -4.55 15.74 20.49
C PHE A 176 -4.29 16.37 21.86
N ALA A 177 -3.42 15.78 22.67
CA ALA A 177 -3.05 16.32 23.98
C ALA A 177 -2.36 17.70 23.89
N ALA A 178 -1.57 17.95 22.85
CA ALA A 178 -0.94 19.25 22.62
C ALA A 178 -1.95 20.38 22.38
N ARG A 179 -3.06 20.11 21.67
CA ARG A 179 -4.12 21.10 21.42
C ARG A 179 -4.76 21.61 22.71
N TYR A 180 -4.95 20.73 23.70
CA TYR A 180 -5.53 21.13 25.00
C TYR A 180 -4.58 21.96 25.85
N ARG A 181 -3.25 21.83 25.68
CA ARG A 181 -2.27 22.67 26.38
C ARG A 181 -2.16 24.08 25.80
N THR A 182 -2.43 24.27 24.52
CA THR A 182 -2.40 25.61 23.89
C THR A 182 -3.73 26.36 23.99
N ALA A 183 -4.80 25.68 24.37
CA ALA A 183 -6.14 26.27 24.56
C ALA A 183 -6.45 26.64 26.03
N ALA A 184 -5.54 26.35 26.96
CA ALA A 184 -5.60 26.73 28.37
C ALA A 184 -4.59 27.86 28.64
#